data_AF-A0AAV4RAW1-F1
#
_entry.id   AF-A0AAV4RAW1-F1
#
_cell.length_a   1.000
_cell.length_b   1.000
_cell.length_c   1.000
_cell.angle_alpha   90.00
_cell.angle_beta   90.00
_cell.angle_gamma   90.00
#
_symmetry.space_group_name_H-M   'P 1'
#
loop_
_entity.id
_entity.type
_entity.pdbx_description
1 polymer ?
#
loop_
_entity_poly.entity_id
_entity_poly.type
_entity_poly.pdbx_seq_one_letter_code
_entity_poly.pdbx_strand_id
1 'polypeptide(L)'
;MAALDILNEKPDPYNEILVQETRRYNILLNSVMQSLNELEAGIVGKILMTEKLQEFSEMIMKMEVPAQWQKLYPTLKPLGSWINDLRLRVDQFTKWISKGVMPVKLWLPGFSAPRSVLNATLQTTIKNSDVMLTELIWEYHVSALDESHITEPPAEGIYIRGLLLEGAGWDKTNSILAEAEPLYLITQCQSFF
;
A
#
# COMPACT_ATOMS: atom_id res chain seq x y z
N MET A 1 -15.72 -11.74 -9.45
CA MET A 1 -15.20 -12.87 -10.25
C MET A 1 -14.93 -12.41 -11.67
N ALA A 2 -15.93 -12.02 -12.47
CA ALA A 2 -15.75 -11.63 -13.87
C ALA A 2 -14.63 -10.61 -14.18
N ALA A 3 -14.40 -9.58 -13.36
CA ALA A 3 -13.33 -8.59 -13.61
C ALA A 3 -11.90 -9.10 -13.29
N LEU A 4 -11.75 -10.05 -12.36
CA LEU A 4 -10.44 -10.66 -12.07
C LEU A 4 -10.05 -11.70 -13.12
N ASP A 5 -11.04 -12.38 -13.70
CA ASP A 5 -10.81 -13.40 -14.72
C ASP A 5 -10.30 -12.78 -16.03
N ILE A 6 -10.74 -11.55 -16.37
CA ILE A 6 -10.27 -10.79 -17.54
C ILE A 6 -8.80 -10.36 -17.40
N LEU A 7 -8.32 -10.10 -16.18
CA LEU A 7 -6.92 -9.71 -15.93
C LEU A 7 -5.93 -10.87 -16.11
N ASN A 8 -6.42 -12.12 -16.09
CA ASN A 8 -5.60 -13.31 -16.30
C ASN A 8 -5.37 -13.64 -17.79
N GLU A 9 -6.05 -12.96 -18.73
CA GLU A 9 -5.89 -13.23 -20.17
C GLU A 9 -4.58 -12.68 -20.76
N LYS A 10 -3.89 -11.76 -20.06
CA LYS A 10 -2.54 -11.28 -20.40
C LYS A 10 -1.60 -11.47 -19.20
N PRO A 11 -0.52 -12.27 -19.32
CA PRO A 11 0.42 -12.53 -18.22
C PRO A 11 1.34 -11.32 -18.00
N ASP A 12 0.77 -10.31 -17.35
CA ASP A 12 1.48 -9.14 -16.83
C ASP A 12 1.81 -9.37 -15.33
N PRO A 13 3.10 -9.35 -14.93
CA PRO A 13 3.50 -9.48 -13.53
C PRO A 13 2.76 -8.51 -12.58
N TYR A 14 2.39 -7.31 -13.05
CA TYR A 14 1.64 -6.36 -12.24
C TYR A 14 0.20 -6.77 -11.99
N ASN A 15 -0.45 -7.44 -12.96
CA ASN A 15 -1.82 -7.95 -12.79
C ASN A 15 -1.86 -9.10 -11.78
N GLU A 16 -0.85 -9.97 -11.78
CA GLU A 16 -0.74 -11.03 -10.78
C GLU A 16 -0.61 -10.45 -9.37
N ILE A 17 0.19 -9.40 -9.20
CA ILE A 17 0.33 -8.69 -7.93
C ILE A 17 -1.00 -8.05 -7.52
N LEU A 18 -1.69 -7.37 -8.45
CA LEU A 18 -2.99 -6.76 -8.18
C LEU A 18 -4.01 -7.79 -7.66
N VAL A 19 -4.08 -8.96 -8.29
CA VAL A 19 -4.96 -10.06 -7.87
C VAL A 19 -4.59 -10.55 -6.47
N GLN A 20 -3.30 -10.77 -6.20
CA GLN A 20 -2.83 -11.23 -4.90
C GLN A 20 -3.08 -10.21 -3.78
N GLU A 21 -2.77 -8.94 -4.00
CA GLU A 21 -2.99 -7.86 -3.04
C GLU A 21 -4.48 -7.68 -2.75
N THR A 22 -5.31 -7.65 -3.79
CA THR A 22 -6.77 -7.56 -3.65
C THR A 22 -7.32 -8.72 -2.82
N ARG A 23 -6.83 -9.95 -3.05
CA ARG A 23 -7.21 -11.11 -2.25
C ARG A 23 -6.82 -10.94 -0.77
N ARG A 24 -5.60 -10.48 -0.49
CA ARG A 24 -5.12 -10.24 0.89
C ARG A 24 -5.96 -9.19 1.60
N TYR A 25 -6.26 -8.06 0.96
CA TYR A 25 -7.10 -7.01 1.54
C TYR A 25 -8.55 -7.46 1.72
N ASN A 26 -9.12 -8.24 0.81
CA ASN A 26 -10.47 -8.80 0.99
C ASN A 26 -10.55 -9.74 2.21
N ILE A 27 -9.52 -10.57 2.45
CA ILE A 27 -9.44 -11.40 3.66
C ILE A 27 -9.42 -10.53 4.92
N LEU A 28 -8.61 -9.46 4.92
CA LEU A 28 -8.55 -8.52 6.04
C LEU A 28 -9.91 -7.83 6.27
N LEU A 29 -10.54 -7.28 5.21
CA LEU A 29 -11.84 -6.63 5.31
C LEU A 29 -12.92 -7.56 5.85
N ASN A 30 -12.97 -8.81 5.38
CA ASN A 30 -13.90 -9.81 5.89
C ASN A 30 -13.64 -10.10 7.37
N SER A 31 -12.38 -10.20 7.80
CA SER A 31 -12.02 -10.38 9.21
C SER A 31 -12.45 -9.18 10.07
N VAL A 32 -12.28 -7.95 9.58
CA VAL A 32 -12.76 -6.73 10.25
C VAL A 32 -14.28 -6.75 10.37
N MET A 33 -15.01 -7.01 9.29
CA MET A 33 -16.47 -7.08 9.31
C MET A 33 -17.00 -8.16 10.24
N GLN A 34 -16.43 -9.36 10.18
CA GLN A 34 -16.83 -10.47 11.04
C GLN A 34 -16.62 -10.14 12.52
N SER A 35 -15.43 -9.64 12.88
CA SER A 35 -15.13 -9.30 14.27
C SER A 35 -16.01 -8.18 14.83
N LEU A 36 -16.36 -7.17 14.02
CA LEU A 36 -17.29 -6.12 14.42
C LEU A 36 -18.73 -6.64 14.59
N ASN A 37 -19.20 -7.51 13.68
CA ASN A 37 -20.53 -8.11 13.78
C ASN A 37 -20.64 -9.04 15.00
N GLU A 38 -19.58 -9.80 15.30
CA GLU A 38 -19.50 -10.63 16.50
C GLU A 38 -19.53 -9.76 17.76
N LEU A 39 -18.78 -8.65 17.79
CA LEU A 39 -18.81 -7.70 18.91
C LEU A 39 -20.20 -7.11 19.13
N GLU A 40 -20.86 -6.65 18.06
CA GLU A 40 -22.23 -6.14 18.12
C GLU A 40 -23.20 -7.20 18.67
N ALA A 41 -23.12 -8.43 18.15
CA ALA A 41 -23.95 -9.54 18.63
C ALA A 41 -23.70 -9.86 20.12
N GLY A 42 -22.45 -9.75 20.57
CA GLY A 42 -22.08 -9.94 21.98
C GLY A 42 -22.64 -8.84 22.88
N ILE A 43 -22.58 -7.58 22.45
CA ILE A 43 -23.12 -6.43 23.19
C ILE A 43 -24.65 -6.49 23.30
N VAL A 44 -25.34 -6.90 22.23
CA VAL A 44 -26.81 -7.06 22.22
C VAL A 44 -27.26 -8.34 22.96
N GLY A 45 -26.32 -9.22 23.35
CA GLY A 45 -26.61 -10.46 24.06
C GLY A 45 -27.13 -11.59 23.16
N LYS A 46 -26.90 -11.51 21.84
CA LYS A 46 -27.23 -12.58 20.89
C LYS A 46 -26.22 -13.74 20.94
N ILE A 47 -24.98 -13.46 21.33
CA ILE A 47 -23.93 -14.46 21.55
C ILE A 47 -23.29 -14.26 22.93
N LEU A 48 -22.64 -15.31 23.43
CA LEU A 48 -21.89 -15.22 24.68
C LEU A 48 -20.67 -14.31 24.51
N MET A 49 -20.53 -13.31 25.39
CA MET A 49 -19.31 -12.51 25.47
C MET A 49 -18.16 -13.39 26.00
N THR A 50 -17.27 -13.79 25.10
CA THR A 50 -16.07 -14.54 25.47
C THR A 50 -14.95 -13.59 25.91
N GLU A 51 -13.96 -14.10 26.64
CA GLU A 51 -12.79 -13.32 27.07
C GLU A 51 -12.09 -12.63 25.88
N LYS A 52 -11.91 -13.35 24.76
CA LYS A 52 -11.33 -12.79 23.53
C LYS A 52 -12.16 -11.65 22.94
N LEU A 53 -13.49 -11.74 23.00
CA LEU A 53 -14.37 -10.69 22.49
C LEU A 53 -14.35 -9.46 23.40
N GLN A 54 -14.18 -9.68 24.70
CA GLN A 54 -14.03 -8.62 25.67
C GLN A 54 -12.68 -7.89 25.53
N GLU A 55 -11.58 -8.62 25.39
CA GLU A 55 -10.26 -8.04 25.06
C GLU A 55 -10.32 -7.20 23.77
N PHE A 56 -10.98 -7.74 22.74
CA PHE A 56 -11.19 -7.02 21.48
C PHE A 56 -11.99 -5.73 21.70
N SER A 57 -13.07 -5.78 22.49
CA SER A 57 -13.86 -4.59 22.86
C SER A 57 -13.01 -3.53 23.56
N GLU A 58 -12.18 -3.94 24.52
CA GLU A 58 -11.29 -3.04 25.26
C GLU A 58 -10.26 -2.36 24.34
N MET A 59 -9.68 -3.09 23.39
CA MET A 59 -8.75 -2.52 22.41
C MET A 59 -9.42 -1.43 21.57
N ILE A 60 -10.64 -1.69 21.08
CA ILE A 60 -11.41 -0.71 20.30
C ILE A 60 -11.72 0.53 21.15
N MET A 61 -12.14 0.35 22.41
CA MET A 61 -12.41 1.46 23.33
C MET A 61 -11.15 2.30 23.62
N LYS A 62 -9.97 1.68 23.63
CA LYS A 62 -8.66 2.35 23.79
C LYS A 62 -8.14 3.00 22.50
N MET A 63 -8.88 2.94 21.40
CA MET A 63 -8.46 3.42 20.07
C MET A 63 -7.20 2.70 19.56
N GLU A 64 -6.98 1.46 19.98
CA GLU A 64 -5.89 0.60 19.54
C GLU A 64 -6.36 -0.31 18.41
N VAL A 65 -5.44 -0.69 17.52
CA VAL A 65 -5.76 -1.61 16.42
C VAL A 65 -5.64 -3.05 16.94
N PRO A 66 -6.72 -3.86 16.89
CA PRO A 66 -6.68 -5.28 17.27
C PRO A 66 -5.57 -6.06 16.56
N ALA A 67 -4.85 -6.90 17.32
CA ALA A 67 -3.71 -7.66 16.81
C ALA A 67 -4.06 -8.53 15.58
N GLN A 68 -5.29 -9.04 15.51
CA GLN A 68 -5.78 -9.82 14.38
C GLN A 68 -5.84 -9.01 13.06
N TRP A 69 -6.07 -7.70 13.12
CA TRP A 69 -6.12 -6.82 11.94
C TRP A 69 -4.72 -6.38 11.47
N GLN A 70 -3.74 -6.42 12.37
CA GLN A 70 -2.36 -6.03 12.08
C GLN A 70 -1.52 -7.11 11.39
N LYS A 71 -2.07 -8.32 11.19
CA LYS A 71 -1.34 -9.44 10.58
C LYS A 71 -0.87 -9.16 9.15
N LEU A 72 -1.65 -8.39 8.39
CA LEU A 72 -1.32 -8.09 6.98
C LEU A 72 -0.24 -7.01 6.87
N TYR A 73 -0.34 -5.97 7.68
CA TYR A 73 0.65 -4.90 7.78
C TYR A 73 0.70 -4.38 9.24
N PRO A 74 1.78 -4.66 9.98
CA PRO A 74 1.95 -4.16 11.34
C PRO A 74 1.99 -2.63 11.38
N THR A 75 1.41 -2.02 12.41
CA THR A 75 1.35 -0.56 12.51
C THR A 75 1.39 -0.07 13.96
N LEU A 76 1.91 1.14 14.16
CA LEU A 76 1.82 1.88 15.42
C LEU A 76 0.75 2.98 15.36
N LYS A 77 -0.02 3.05 14.26
CA LYS A 77 -1.08 4.05 14.09
C LYS A 77 -2.25 3.76 15.04
N PRO A 78 -2.88 4.80 15.62
CA PRO A 78 -4.13 4.62 16.34
C PRO A 78 -5.25 4.19 15.39
N LEU A 79 -6.30 3.59 15.94
CA LEU A 79 -7.40 2.96 15.19
C LEU A 79 -8.00 3.88 14.12
N GLY A 80 -8.31 5.14 14.45
CA GLY A 80 -8.88 6.09 13.48
C GLY A 80 -7.96 6.37 12.30
N SER A 81 -6.65 6.51 12.55
CA SER A 81 -5.65 6.69 11.48
C SER A 81 -5.47 5.41 10.66
N TRP A 82 -5.53 4.24 11.31
CA TRP A 82 -5.45 2.95 10.64
C TRP A 82 -6.63 2.69 9.71
N ILE A 83 -7.86 3.04 10.10
CA ILE A 83 -9.05 2.91 9.25
C ILE A 83 -8.91 3.78 7.99
N ASN A 84 -8.43 5.02 8.15
CA ASN A 84 -8.19 5.91 7.01
C ASN A 84 -7.11 5.34 6.07
N ASP A 85 -6.03 4.79 6.64
CA ASP A 85 -4.95 4.15 5.88
C ASP A 85 -5.46 2.92 5.13
N LEU A 86 -6.25 2.06 5.77
CA LEU A 86 -6.92 0.91 5.15
C LEU A 86 -7.80 1.35 3.99
N ARG A 87 -8.60 2.41 4.17
CA ARG A 87 -9.46 2.96 3.11
C ARG A 87 -8.63 3.39 1.90
N LEU A 88 -7.53 4.11 2.11
CA LEU A 88 -6.65 4.56 1.03
C LEU A 88 -6.00 3.38 0.29
N ARG A 89 -5.61 2.32 1.01
CA ARG A 89 -5.04 1.10 0.44
C ARG A 89 -6.04 0.43 -0.50
N VAL A 90 -7.26 0.20 -0.01
CA VAL A 90 -8.32 -0.43 -0.81
C VAL A 90 -8.70 0.43 -2.01
N ASP A 91 -8.84 1.74 -1.82
CA ASP A 91 -9.19 2.69 -2.88
C ASP A 91 -8.18 2.67 -4.04
N GLN A 92 -6.88 2.53 -3.76
CA GLN A 92 -5.87 2.37 -4.82
C GLN A 92 -6.16 1.16 -5.71
N PHE A 93 -6.40 -0.01 -5.12
CA PHE A 93 -6.64 -1.23 -5.89
C PHE A 93 -8.00 -1.20 -6.58
N THR A 94 -9.03 -0.64 -5.94
CA THR A 94 -10.34 -0.44 -6.57
C THR A 94 -10.23 0.46 -7.80
N LYS A 95 -9.48 1.57 -7.70
CA LYS A 95 -9.22 2.46 -8.84
C LYS A 95 -8.45 1.76 -9.95
N TRP A 96 -7.42 0.98 -9.61
CA TRP A 96 -6.68 0.19 -10.59
C TRP A 96 -7.59 -0.80 -11.32
N ILE A 97 -8.36 -1.62 -10.61
CA ILE A 97 -9.29 -2.60 -11.19
C ILE A 97 -10.34 -1.91 -12.06
N SER A 98 -10.95 -0.81 -11.58
CA SER A 98 -12.01 -0.11 -12.32
C SER A 98 -11.54 0.50 -13.63
N LYS A 99 -10.30 0.99 -13.68
CA LYS A 99 -9.70 1.56 -14.90
C LYS A 99 -9.15 0.48 -15.83
N GLY A 100 -8.86 -0.72 -15.30
CA GLY A 100 -8.25 -1.82 -16.05
C GLY A 100 -6.80 -1.56 -16.50
N VAL A 101 -6.19 -0.46 -16.02
CA VAL A 101 -4.83 -0.05 -16.37
C VAL A 101 -4.05 0.31 -15.11
N MET A 102 -2.75 0.01 -15.13
CA MET A 102 -1.83 0.34 -14.04
C MET A 102 -1.84 1.86 -13.75
N PRO A 103 -1.96 2.28 -12.48
CA PRO A 103 -1.82 3.68 -12.13
C PRO A 103 -0.43 4.19 -12.53
N VAL A 104 -0.38 5.36 -13.17
CA VAL A 104 0.88 6.03 -13.53
C VAL A 104 1.80 6.19 -12.32
N LYS A 105 1.22 6.47 -11.14
CA LYS A 105 1.91 6.61 -9.87
C LYS A 105 1.39 5.58 -8.88
N LEU A 106 2.27 4.70 -8.42
CA LEU A 106 1.97 3.70 -7.41
C LEU A 106 2.23 4.24 -6.01
N TRP A 107 1.26 4.13 -5.10
CA TRP A 107 1.54 4.33 -3.67
C TRP A 107 2.14 3.03 -3.11
N LEU A 108 3.47 2.94 -3.11
CA LEU A 108 4.20 1.74 -2.70
C LEU A 108 3.92 1.33 -1.23
N PRO A 109 3.81 2.26 -0.26
CA PRO A 109 3.40 1.90 1.10
C PRO A 109 2.03 1.23 1.19
N GLY A 110 1.18 1.39 0.17
CA GLY A 110 -0.15 0.80 0.10
C GLY A 110 -0.14 -0.71 -0.19
N PHE A 111 0.98 -1.27 -0.64
CA PHE A 111 1.11 -2.71 -0.88
C PHE A 111 1.46 -3.44 0.42
N SER A 112 0.89 -4.64 0.61
CA SER A 112 1.27 -5.52 1.73
C SER A 112 2.65 -6.15 1.50
N ALA A 113 3.04 -6.35 0.24
CA ALA A 113 4.35 -6.88 -0.16
C ALA A 113 5.02 -5.99 -1.21
N PRO A 114 5.57 -4.81 -0.86
CA PRO A 114 6.14 -3.86 -1.83
C PRO A 114 7.30 -4.45 -2.66
N ARG A 115 8.01 -5.45 -2.14
CA ARG A 115 9.06 -6.18 -2.86
C ARG A 115 8.55 -6.88 -4.13
N SER A 116 7.30 -7.34 -4.14
CA SER A 116 6.73 -7.98 -5.33
C SER A 116 6.63 -7.00 -6.50
N VAL A 117 6.26 -5.75 -6.22
CA VAL A 117 6.16 -4.66 -7.22
C VAL A 117 7.52 -4.38 -7.86
N LEU A 118 8.57 -4.28 -7.03
CA LEU A 118 9.93 -4.08 -7.54
C LEU A 118 10.39 -5.26 -8.40
N ASN A 119 10.09 -6.50 -7.99
CA ASN A 119 10.42 -7.68 -8.78
C ASN A 119 9.65 -7.74 -10.10
N ALA A 120 8.36 -7.37 -10.10
CA ALA A 120 7.57 -7.27 -11.34
C ALA A 120 8.12 -6.20 -12.29
N THR A 121 8.64 -5.10 -11.74
CA THR A 121 9.31 -4.07 -12.53
C THR A 121 10.54 -4.64 -13.23
N LEU A 122 11.43 -5.31 -12.48
CA LEU A 122 12.61 -5.96 -13.06
C LEU A 122 12.22 -6.99 -14.13
N GLN A 123 11.21 -7.81 -13.87
CA GLN A 123 10.72 -8.80 -14.85
C GLN A 123 10.18 -8.13 -16.12
N THR A 124 9.50 -7.00 -15.99
CA THR A 124 8.96 -6.25 -17.13
C THR A 124 10.07 -5.60 -17.93
N THR A 125 11.09 -5.03 -17.28
CA THR A 125 12.27 -4.48 -17.94
C THR A 125 13.03 -5.54 -18.73
N ILE A 126 13.25 -6.73 -18.17
CA ILE A 126 13.92 -7.85 -18.88
C ILE A 126 13.08 -8.33 -20.06
N LYS A 127 11.75 -8.34 -19.97
CA LYS A 127 10.91 -8.72 -21.12
C LYS A 127 11.04 -7.74 -22.28
N ASN A 128 11.38 -6.48 -22.01
CA ASN A 128 11.49 -5.41 -22.98
C ASN A 128 12.93 -5.13 -23.44
N SER A 129 13.92 -5.83 -22.89
CA SER A 129 15.35 -5.63 -23.15
C SER A 129 16.07 -6.98 -23.31
N ASP A 130 17.16 -7.04 -24.07
CA ASP A 130 17.95 -8.28 -24.22
C ASP A 130 18.97 -8.50 -23.08
N VAL A 131 18.71 -7.94 -21.89
CA VAL A 131 19.64 -7.88 -20.76
C VAL A 131 19.29 -8.95 -19.72
N MET A 132 20.30 -9.55 -19.07
CA MET A 132 20.07 -10.53 -18.01
C MET A 132 19.72 -9.87 -16.67
N LEU A 133 18.93 -10.54 -15.82
CA LEU A 133 18.53 -10.03 -14.50
C LEU A 133 19.73 -9.61 -13.62
N THR A 134 20.86 -10.31 -13.73
CA THR A 134 22.07 -10.04 -12.95
C THR A 134 22.80 -8.76 -13.33
N GLU A 135 22.50 -8.22 -14.50
CA GLU A 135 23.13 -7.01 -15.04
C GLU A 135 22.32 -5.75 -14.72
N LEU A 136 21.08 -5.90 -14.24
CA LEU A 136 20.21 -4.79 -13.88
C LEU A 136 20.62 -4.16 -12.56
N ILE A 137 20.71 -2.82 -12.57
CA ILE A 137 20.98 -1.99 -11.41
C ILE A 137 19.80 -1.03 -11.26
N TRP A 138 19.39 -0.78 -10.01
CA TRP A 138 18.40 0.24 -9.72
C TRP A 138 19.03 1.62 -9.76
N GLU A 139 18.49 2.47 -10.61
CA GLU A 139 18.68 3.92 -10.53
C GLU A 139 17.44 4.55 -9.90
N TYR A 140 17.66 5.63 -9.15
CA TYR A 140 16.61 6.29 -8.37
C TYR A 140 16.69 7.79 -8.64
N HIS A 141 15.61 8.36 -9.15
CA HIS A 141 15.50 9.81 -9.29
C HIS A 141 14.41 10.35 -8.37
N VAL A 142 14.67 11.54 -7.82
CA VAL A 142 13.65 12.31 -7.13
C VAL A 142 13.23 13.43 -8.07
N SER A 143 11.98 13.37 -8.52
CA SER A 143 11.43 14.41 -9.38
C SER A 143 11.25 15.73 -8.61
N ALA A 144 11.70 16.83 -9.21
CA ALA A 144 11.42 18.19 -8.74
C ALA A 144 10.02 18.68 -9.14
N LEU A 145 9.33 17.94 -10.03
CA LEU A 145 7.98 18.28 -10.48
C LEU A 145 6.95 17.84 -9.45
N ASP A 146 5.90 18.65 -9.30
CA ASP A 146 4.75 18.26 -8.51
C ASP A 146 4.01 17.08 -9.14
N GLU A 147 3.42 16.23 -8.28
CA GLU A 147 2.71 15.01 -8.70
C GLU A 147 1.64 15.28 -9.78
N SER A 148 1.05 16.49 -9.79
CA SER A 148 -0.02 16.88 -10.73
C SER A 148 0.44 16.95 -12.18
N HIS A 149 1.73 17.19 -12.42
CA HIS A 149 2.28 17.32 -13.77
C HIS A 149 2.69 15.99 -14.41
N ILE A 150 2.70 14.89 -13.63
CA ILE A 150 3.03 13.55 -14.11
C ILE A 150 1.73 12.84 -14.51
N THR A 151 1.43 12.88 -15.81
CA THR A 151 0.22 12.28 -16.39
C THR A 151 0.51 11.03 -17.22
N GLU A 152 1.75 10.84 -17.65
CA GLU A 152 2.17 9.74 -18.53
C GLU A 152 3.08 8.75 -17.76
N PRO A 153 3.03 7.45 -18.09
CA PRO A 153 3.95 6.46 -17.52
C PRO A 153 5.39 6.71 -18.00
N PRO A 154 6.40 6.30 -17.21
CA PRO A 154 7.80 6.41 -17.65
C PRO A 154 8.07 5.44 -18.80
N ALA A 155 9.10 5.75 -19.60
CA ALA A 155 9.57 4.85 -20.65
C ALA A 155 10.14 3.53 -20.07
N GLU A 156 10.81 3.64 -18.92
CA GLU A 156 11.37 2.51 -18.17
C GLU A 156 11.16 2.73 -16.67
N GLY A 157 10.90 1.66 -15.91
CA GLY A 157 10.70 1.74 -14.46
C GLY A 157 9.27 2.09 -14.05
N ILE A 158 9.11 2.64 -12.85
CA ILE A 158 7.81 2.94 -12.23
C ILE A 158 7.84 4.19 -11.37
N TYR A 159 6.84 5.04 -11.46
CA TYR A 159 6.70 6.15 -10.53
C TYR A 159 6.07 5.68 -9.20
N ILE A 160 6.81 5.84 -8.11
CA ILE A 160 6.38 5.49 -6.74
C ILE A 160 6.19 6.74 -5.89
N ARG A 161 5.02 6.92 -5.25
CA ARG A 161 4.77 7.95 -4.22
C ARG A 161 4.72 7.39 -2.79
N GLY A 162 4.78 8.33 -1.86
CA GLY A 162 4.42 8.15 -0.44
C GLY A 162 5.57 7.62 0.39
N LEU A 163 6.80 7.70 -0.12
CA LEU A 163 7.99 7.41 0.66
C LEU A 163 8.22 8.53 1.68
N LEU A 164 8.80 8.14 2.81
CA LEU A 164 9.12 9.03 3.91
C LEU A 164 10.64 9.01 4.10
N LEU A 165 11.21 10.17 4.41
CA LEU A 165 12.61 10.29 4.84
C LEU A 165 12.64 10.39 6.37
N GLU A 166 13.56 9.66 6.97
CA GLU A 166 13.82 9.71 8.41
C GLU A 166 15.20 10.32 8.65
N GLY A 167 15.28 11.30 9.57
CA GLY A 167 16.52 12.00 9.90
C GLY A 167 17.01 12.99 8.84
N ALA A 168 16.23 13.21 7.78
CA ALA A 168 16.53 14.16 6.72
C ALA A 168 15.26 14.81 6.16
N GLY A 169 15.44 15.97 5.53
CA GLY A 169 14.47 16.64 4.68
C GLY A 169 14.85 16.51 3.20
N TRP A 170 13.90 16.84 2.32
CA TRP A 170 14.18 17.00 0.89
C TRP A 170 13.97 18.45 0.47
N ASP A 171 15.03 19.11 0.00
CA ASP A 171 14.93 20.45 -0.58
C ASP A 171 14.51 20.34 -2.05
N LYS A 172 13.25 20.67 -2.32
CA LYS A 172 12.64 20.62 -3.65
C LYS A 172 13.25 21.60 -4.64
N THR A 173 13.75 22.74 -4.15
CA THR A 173 14.27 23.81 -5.02
C THR A 173 15.63 23.44 -5.58
N ASN A 174 16.47 22.84 -4.73
CA ASN A 174 17.83 22.44 -5.10
C ASN A 174 17.95 20.96 -5.47
N SER A 175 16.90 20.16 -5.27
CA SER A 175 16.87 18.70 -5.51
C SER A 175 17.97 17.96 -4.75
N ILE A 176 18.17 18.34 -3.49
CA ILE A 176 19.18 17.74 -2.61
C ILE A 176 18.57 17.30 -1.28
N LEU A 177 19.24 16.34 -0.64
CA LEU A 177 18.96 16.00 0.74
C LEU A 177 19.36 17.17 1.65
N ALA A 178 18.45 17.55 2.54
CA ALA A 178 18.66 18.61 3.51
C ALA A 178 18.58 18.05 4.93
N GLU A 179 19.08 18.82 5.89
CA GLU A 179 18.85 18.51 7.30
C GLU A 179 17.35 18.55 7.61
N ALA A 180 16.89 17.65 8.47
CA ALA A 180 15.50 17.65 8.89
C ALA A 180 15.17 18.93 9.66
N GLU A 181 13.96 19.47 9.47
CA GLU A 181 13.52 20.62 10.25
C GLU A 181 13.54 20.28 11.76
N PRO A 182 13.90 21.22 12.64
CA PRO A 182 13.91 20.98 14.07
C PRO A 182 12.57 20.42 14.54
N LEU A 183 12.60 19.33 15.33
CA LEU A 183 11.44 18.59 15.84
C LEU A 183 10.67 17.74 14.81
N TYR A 184 11.11 17.66 13.55
CA TYR A 184 10.54 16.79 12.53
C TYR A 184 11.51 15.66 12.16
N LEU A 185 11.37 14.50 12.78
CA LEU A 185 12.20 13.32 12.45
C LEU A 185 11.84 12.69 11.11
N ILE A 186 10.57 12.74 10.72
CA ILE A 186 10.04 12.10 9.52
C ILE A 186 9.46 13.17 8.60
N THR A 187 9.95 13.22 7.36
CA THR A 187 9.48 14.15 6.32
C THR A 187 8.97 13.40 5.09
N GLN A 188 8.11 14.03 4.29
CA GLN A 188 7.63 13.46 3.04
C GLN A 188 8.73 13.55 1.97
N CYS A 189 9.07 12.43 1.36
CA CYS A 189 9.86 12.42 0.14
C CYS A 189 8.92 12.67 -1.04
N GLN A 190 9.09 13.77 -1.78
CA GLN A 190 8.67 13.76 -3.17
C GLN A 190 9.47 12.64 -3.82
N SER A 191 8.82 11.56 -4.21
CA SER A 191 9.51 10.40 -4.77
C SER A 191 8.75 10.04 -6.01
N PHE A 192 9.47 9.73 -7.11
CA PHE A 192 9.03 8.91 -8.25
C PHE A 192 10.29 8.49 -9.06
N PHE A 193 10.54 7.18 -9.17
CA PHE A 193 11.81 6.61 -9.65
C PHE A 193 12.17 7.03 -11.07
#